data_AF-A0A972IQT2-F1
#
_entry.id   AF-A0A972IQT2-F1
#
_cell.length_a   1.000
_cell.length_b   1.000
_cell.length_c   1.000
_cell.angle_alpha   90.00
_cell.angle_beta   90.00
_cell.angle_gamma   90.00
#
_symmetry.space_group_name_H-M   'P 1'
#
loop_
_entity.id
_entity.type
_entity.pdbx_description
1 polymer ?
#
loop_
_entity_poly.entity_id
_entity_poly.type
_entity_poly.pdbx_seq_one_letter_code
_entity_poly.pdbx_strand_id
1 'polypeptide(L)' 'QANKLREEKKNKATLINRIKLFIAALKDNKDLVSAFSNKLWTALVESVLVNKDGTLKFVCYAGLTNIVHK' A
#
# COMPACT_ATOMS: atom_id res chain seq x y z
N GLN A 1 23.97 -0.25 -16.10
CA GLN A 1 24.00 -0.45 -14.63
C GLN A 1 23.52 0.78 -13.83
N ALA A 2 23.94 2.01 -14.18
CA ALA A 2 23.54 3.23 -13.47
C ALA A 2 22.00 3.48 -13.37
N ASN A 3 21.25 3.20 -14.44
CA ASN A 3 19.79 3.34 -14.42
C ASN A 3 19.09 2.39 -13.44
N LYS A 4 19.62 1.17 -13.26
CA LYS A 4 19.05 0.16 -12.36
C LYS A 4 19.21 0.58 -10.90
N LEU A 5 20.40 1.06 -10.52
CA LEU A 5 20.64 1.62 -9.18
C LEU A 5 19.79 2.88 -8.90
N ARG A 6 19.51 3.71 -9.91
CA ARG A 6 18.70 4.93 -9.75
C ARG A 6 17.24 4.60 -9.48
N GLU A 7 16.68 3.64 -10.22
CA GLU A 7 15.31 3.15 -9.99
C GLU A 7 15.19 2.44 -8.64
N GLU A 8 16.16 1.62 -8.25
CA GLU A 8 16.18 0.99 -6.92
C GLU A 8 16.20 2.03 -5.78
N LYS A 9 17.00 3.10 -5.90
CA LYS A 9 17.01 4.20 -4.93
C LYS A 9 15.67 4.94 -4.88
N LYS A 10 15.06 5.21 -6.04
CA LYS A 10 13.76 5.87 -6.15
C LYS A 10 12.63 5.04 -5.51
N ASN A 11 12.66 3.73 -5.71
CA ASN A 11 11.69 2.80 -5.12
C ASN A 11 11.84 2.74 -3.60
N LYS A 12 13.08 2.67 -3.09
CA LYS A 12 13.34 2.72 -1.63
C LYS A 12 12.89 4.04 -1.00
N ALA A 13 13.15 5.17 -1.66
CA ALA A 13 12.70 6.48 -1.17
C ALA A 13 11.17 6.60 -1.14
N THR A 14 10.50 6.11 -2.19
CA THR A 14 9.04 6.05 -2.26
C THR A 14 8.44 5.19 -1.14
N LEU A 15 9.05 4.02 -0.88
CA LEU A 15 8.63 3.14 0.21
C LEU A 15 8.76 3.82 1.58
N ILE A 16 9.89 4.48 1.85
CA ILE A 16 10.13 5.21 3.10
C ILE A 16 9.09 6.32 3.29
N ASN A 17 8.79 7.10 2.25
CA ASN A 17 7.77 8.15 2.33
C ASN A 17 6.37 7.59 2.61
N ARG A 18 6.01 6.44 2.03
CA ARG A 18 4.73 5.77 2.30
C ARG A 18 4.63 5.27 3.73
N ILE A 19 5.69 4.68 4.28
CA ILE A 19 5.75 4.28 5.69
C ILE A 19 5.58 5.51 6.60
N LYS A 20 6.23 6.64 6.28
CA LYS A 20 6.06 7.88 7.04
C LYS A 20 4.62 8.40 6.99
N LEU A 21 3.98 8.40 5.82
CA LEU A 21 2.57 8.79 5.66
C LEU A 21 1.63 7.86 6.41
N PHE A 22 1.89 6.55 6.39
CA PHE A 22 1.14 5.56 7.14
C PHE A 22 1.24 5.79 8.66
N ILE A 23 2.46 5.98 9.17
CA ILE A 23 2.71 6.28 10.60
C ILE A 23 2.03 7.60 11.00
N ALA A 24 2.11 8.64 10.17
CA ALA A 24 1.44 9.91 10.44
C ALA A 24 -0.09 9.75 10.48
N ALA A 25 -0.65 9.01 9.51
CA ALA A 25 -2.07 8.71 9.48
C ALA A 25 -2.54 7.88 10.69
N LEU A 26 -1.69 7.02 11.26
CA LEU A 26 -1.98 6.31 12.51
C LEU A 26 -1.86 7.20 13.76
N LYS A 27 -0.93 8.15 13.77
CA LYS A 27 -0.75 9.07 14.91
C LYS A 27 -1.85 10.11 15.02
N ASP A 28 -2.37 10.58 13.89
CA ASP A 28 -3.42 11.59 13.85
C ASP A 28 -4.83 11.00 14.00
N ASN A 29 -5.00 9.70 13.75
CA ASN A 29 -6.28 9.01 14.01
C ASN A 29 -6.32 8.55 15.47
N LYS A 30 -7.10 9.26 16.29
CA LYS A 30 -7.52 8.75 17.61
C LYS A 30 -8.53 7.61 17.51
N ASP A 31 -9.13 7.42 16.33
CA ASP A 31 -10.10 6.37 16.08
C ASP A 31 -9.40 5.01 16.01
N LEU A 32 -10.00 4.04 16.71
CA LEU A 32 -9.58 2.63 16.68
C LEU A 32 -9.47 2.15 15.23
N VAL A 33 -8.43 1.35 14.96
CA VAL A 33 -8.18 0.66 13.66
C VAL A 33 -9.36 -0.23 13.23
N SER A 34 -10.43 -0.31 14.03
CA SER A 34 -11.69 -0.95 13.72
C SER A 34 -12.51 -0.25 12.63
N ALA A 35 -12.26 1.03 12.34
CA ALA A 35 -12.95 1.75 11.26
C ALA A 35 -12.10 1.80 9.99
N PHE A 36 -12.75 1.65 8.83
CA PHE A 36 -12.07 1.78 7.54
C PHE A 36 -11.51 3.20 7.36
N SER A 37 -10.21 3.31 7.12
CA SER A 37 -9.55 4.60 6.86
C SER A 37 -9.18 4.71 5.39
N ASN A 38 -9.88 5.59 4.67
CA ASN A 38 -9.60 5.88 3.26
C ASN A 38 -8.15 6.37 3.06
N LYS A 39 -7.62 7.16 4.02
CA LYS A 39 -6.23 7.64 3.97
C LYS A 39 -5.22 6.49 4.03
N LEU A 40 -5.45 5.51 4.92
CA LEU A 40 -4.59 4.32 5.00
C LEU A 40 -4.73 3.46 3.76
N TRP A 41 -5.95 3.32 3.25
CA TRP A 41 -6.23 2.58 2.01
C TRP A 41 -5.43 3.12 0.83
N THR A 42 -5.51 4.42 0.55
CA THR A 42 -4.78 5.06 -0.56
C THR A 42 -3.27 5.03 -0.36
N ALA A 43 -2.79 5.02 0.88
CA ALA A 43 -1.36 4.93 1.18
C ALA A 43 -0.78 3.53 0.92
N LEU A 44 -1.60 2.48 1.09
CA LEU A 44 -1.16 1.09 1.08
C LEU A 44 -1.47 0.36 -0.24
N VAL A 45 -2.66 0.58 -0.80
CA VAL A 45 -3.18 -0.15 -1.96
C VAL A 45 -2.95 0.66 -3.24
N GLU A 46 -2.30 0.04 -4.22
CA GLU A 46 -2.05 0.59 -5.56
C GLU A 46 -3.21 0.32 -6.50
N SER A 47 -3.70 -0.91 -6.49
CA SER A 47 -4.82 -1.34 -7.33
C SER A 47 -5.51 -2.54 -6.71
N VAL A 48 -6.76 -2.75 -7.11
CA VAL A 48 -7.56 -3.92 -6.76
C VAL A 48 -7.97 -4.62 -8.05
N LEU A 49 -7.64 -5.90 -8.17
CA LEU A 49 -8.05 -6.74 -9.29
C LEU A 49 -9.20 -7.62 -8.84
N VAL A 50 -10.29 -7.57 -9.59
CA VAL A 50 -11.47 -8.41 -9.38
C VAL A 50 -11.42 -9.55 -10.39
N ASN A 51 -11.27 -10.77 -9.91
CA ASN A 51 -11.23 -11.96 -10.76
C ASN A 51 -12.65 -12.49 -11.00
N LYS A 52 -12.82 -13.25 -12.09
CA LYS A 52 -14.12 -13.84 -12.49
C LYS A 52 -14.66 -14.85 -11.48
N ASP A 53 -13.79 -15.45 -10.68
CA ASP A 53 -14.14 -16.36 -9.58
C ASP A 53 -14.60 -15.63 -8.31
N GLY A 54 -14.69 -14.31 -8.35
CA GLY A 54 -15.09 -13.49 -7.21
C GLY A 54 -13.96 -13.21 -6.23
N THR A 55 -12.72 -13.62 -6.52
CA THR A 55 -11.57 -13.29 -5.67
C THR A 55 -11.11 -11.85 -5.89
N LEU A 56 -10.72 -11.20 -4.79
CA LEU A 56 -10.16 -9.85 -4.81
C LEU A 56 -8.66 -9.94 -4.55
N LYS A 57 -7.86 -9.41 -5.48
CA LYS A 57 -6.40 -9.29 -5.32
C LYS A 57 -6.04 -7.83 -5.09
N PHE A 58 -5.55 -7.54 -3.89
CA PHE A 58 -5.05 -6.24 -3.51
C PHE A 58 -3.57 -6.17 -3.87
N VAL A 59 -3.20 -5.26 -4.76
CA VAL A 59 -1.82 -4.97 -5.09
C VAL A 59 -1.39 -3.80 -4.23
N CYS A 60 -0.49 -4.05 -3.30
CA CYS A 60 0.05 -3.01 -2.43
C CYS A 60 1.34 -2.43 -3.02
N TYR A 61 1.62 -1.20 -2.61
CA TYR A 61 2.76 -0.40 -3.00
C TYR A 61 4.09 -0.90 -2.38
N ALA A 62 4.45 -2.15 -2.65
CA ALA A 62 5.73 -2.80 -2.38
C ALA A 62 5.86 -4.14 -3.15
N GLY A 63 4.96 -4.41 -4.11
CA GLY A 63 4.83 -5.73 -4.75
C GLY A 63 4.19 -6.78 -3.85
N LEU A 64 3.75 -6.42 -2.65
CA LEU A 64 2.99 -7.30 -1.77
C LEU A 64 1.58 -7.46 -2.34
N THR A 65 1.16 -8.70 -2.55
CA THR A 65 -0.19 -9.02 -3.02
C THR A 65 -0.92 -9.81 -1.96
N ASN A 66 -2.12 -9.38 -1.61
CA ASN A 66 -3.00 -10.13 -0.73
C ASN A 66 -4.23 -10.56 -1.52
N ILE A 67 -4.66 -11.81 -1.36
CA ILE A 67 -5.82 -12.38 -2.05
C ILE A 67 -6.86 -12.68 -0.99
N VAL A 68 -8.04 -12.11 -1.15
CA VAL A 68 -9.17 -12.36 -0.27
C VAL A 68 -10.21 -13.16 -1.06
N HIS A 69 -10.57 -14.31 -0.50
CA HIS A 69 -11.67 -15.13 -0.96
C HIS A 69 -12.95 -14.64 -0.29
N LYS A 70 -14.05 -14.67 -1.06
CA LYS A 70 -15.37 -14.33 -0.56
C LYS A 70 -15.89 -15.38 0.41
#